data_AF-A0A836VMP8-F1
#
_entry.id   AF-A0A836VMP8-F1
#
_cell.length_a   1.000
_cell.length_b   1.000
_cell.length_c   1.000
_cell.angle_alpha   90.00
_cell.angle_beta   90.00
_cell.angle_gamma   90.00
#
_symmetry.space_group_name_H-M   'P 1'
#
loop_
_entity.id
_entity.type
_entity.pdbx_description
1 polymer ?
#
loop_
_entity_poly.entity_id
_entity_poly.type
_entity_poly.pdbx_seq_one_letter_code
_entity_poly.pdbx_strand_id
1 'polypeptide(L)'
;CPPDDGDGTSMSVKGRDLITGLPKEISISQRQVSEALADPVAQIIDTIKRALEQTPPELAADIVESGIMLTGGGSLLGNLDKVLRRSTSLPVSIAEDPLLCVVIGTGKALEEKSKLSDIFASD
;
A
#
# COMPACT_ATOMS: atom_id res chain seq x y z
N CYS A 1 -3.25 3.18 -10.40
CA CYS A 1 -4.43 3.34 -11.26
C CYS A 1 -4.01 4.12 -12.50
N PRO A 2 -4.34 3.62 -13.69
CA PRO A 2 -4.19 4.44 -14.90
C PRO A 2 -5.08 5.69 -14.78
N PRO A 3 -4.69 6.81 -15.39
CA PRO A 3 -5.53 8.00 -15.47
C PRO A 3 -6.82 7.69 -16.23
N ASP A 4 -7.93 8.32 -15.84
CA ASP A 4 -9.25 8.09 -16.44
C ASP A 4 -9.28 8.50 -17.92
N ASP A 5 -8.60 9.60 -18.28
CA ASP A 5 -8.47 10.10 -19.65
C ASP A 5 -7.01 10.43 -20.02
N GLY A 6 -6.59 10.09 -21.24
CA GLY A 6 -5.27 10.44 -21.79
C GLY A 6 -4.09 9.75 -21.08
N ASP A 7 -2.93 10.41 -21.05
CA ASP A 7 -1.68 9.89 -20.45
C ASP A 7 -1.45 10.34 -19.00
N GLY A 8 -2.34 11.19 -18.46
CA GLY A 8 -2.23 11.75 -17.11
C GLY A 8 -1.08 12.76 -16.99
N THR A 9 -0.53 12.91 -15.79
CA THR A 9 0.62 13.80 -15.56
C THR A 9 1.90 13.23 -16.16
N SER A 10 2.80 14.09 -16.62
CA SER A 10 4.10 13.71 -17.16
C SER A 10 5.24 14.34 -16.37
N MET A 11 6.37 13.66 -16.28
CA MET A 11 7.59 14.19 -15.67
C MET A 11 8.83 13.82 -16.47
N SER A 12 9.85 14.67 -16.43
CA SER A 12 11.15 14.38 -17.05
C SER A 12 12.04 13.60 -16.09
N VAL A 13 12.64 12.52 -16.59
CA VAL A 13 13.57 11.66 -15.85
C VAL A 13 14.87 11.58 -16.62
N LYS A 14 15.98 11.76 -15.90
CA LYS A 14 17.34 11.67 -16.44
C LYS A 14 17.94 10.33 -16.09
N GLY A 15 18.62 9.73 -17.06
CA GLY A 15 19.27 8.44 -16.90
C GLY A 15 20.38 8.25 -17.93
N ARG A 16 20.87 7.01 -18.02
CA ARG A 16 21.87 6.61 -19.01
C ARG A 16 21.16 5.96 -20.20
N ASP A 17 21.40 6.48 -21.40
CA ASP A 17 20.93 5.82 -22.62
C ASP A 17 21.73 4.52 -22.82
N LEU A 18 21.04 3.39 -22.95
CA LEU A 18 21.68 2.07 -23.07
C LEU A 18 22.35 1.85 -24.43
N ILE A 19 21.98 2.60 -25.47
CA ILE A 19 22.54 2.48 -26.82
C ILE A 19 23.81 3.35 -26.93
N THR A 20 23.71 4.62 -26.56
CA THR A 20 24.82 5.58 -26.73
C THR A 20 25.75 5.64 -25.52
N GLY A 21 25.29 5.17 -24.36
CA GLY A 21 26.02 5.24 -23.09
C GLY A 21 26.04 6.63 -22.43
N LEU A 22 25.45 7.65 -23.07
CA LEU A 22 25.47 9.04 -22.62
C LEU A 22 24.26 9.38 -21.73
N PRO A 23 24.35 10.42 -20.87
CA PRO A 23 23.19 10.92 -20.15
C PRO A 23 22.09 11.40 -21.11
N LYS A 24 20.85 10.98 -20.84
CA LYS A 24 19.67 11.34 -21.61
C LYS A 24 18.51 11.64 -20.69
N GLU A 25 17.66 12.57 -21.12
CA GLU A 25 16.41 12.92 -20.46
C GLU A 25 15.24 12.39 -21.31
N ILE A 26 14.30 11.72 -20.65
CA ILE A 26 13.05 11.24 -21.27
C ILE A 26 11.87 11.73 -20.46
N SER A 27 10.74 11.98 -21.12
CA SER A 27 9.48 12.25 -20.42
C SER A 27 8.73 10.94 -20.20
N ILE A 28 8.29 10.69 -18.97
CA ILE A 28 7.44 9.55 -18.61
C ILE A 28 6.07 10.05 -18.17
N SER A 29 5.03 9.29 -18.51
CA SER A 29 3.65 9.61 -18.15
C SER A 29 3.14 8.77 -16.97
N GLN A 30 2.10 9.27 -16.29
CA GLN A 30 1.41 8.57 -15.22
C GLN A 30 0.85 7.23 -15.69
N ARG A 31 0.38 7.14 -16.94
CA ARG A 31 -0.04 5.89 -17.57
C ARG A 31 1.11 4.86 -17.59
N GLN A 32 2.28 5.24 -18.11
CA GLN A 32 3.45 4.35 -18.15
C GLN A 32 3.90 3.91 -16.76
N VAL A 33 3.87 4.83 -15.77
CA VAL A 33 4.19 4.49 -14.37
C VAL A 33 3.16 3.51 -13.80
N SER A 34 1.87 3.72 -14.07
CA SER A 34 0.83 2.79 -13.60
C SER A 34 0.93 1.42 -14.24
N GLU A 35 1.32 1.33 -15.51
CA GLU A 35 1.55 0.06 -16.21
C GLU A 35 2.77 -0.67 -15.63
N ALA A 36 3.88 0.05 -15.40
CA ALA A 36 5.07 -0.51 -14.79
C ALA A 36 4.84 -1.03 -13.35
N LEU A 37 3.90 -0.44 -12.62
CA LEU A 37 3.52 -0.85 -11.26
C LEU A 37 2.38 -1.88 -11.21
N ALA A 38 1.83 -2.32 -12.35
CA ALA A 38 0.66 -3.19 -12.37
C ALA A 38 0.91 -4.53 -11.67
N ASP A 39 2.03 -5.20 -12.00
CA ASP A 39 2.40 -6.50 -11.44
C ASP A 39 2.62 -6.48 -9.91
N PRO A 40 3.44 -5.58 -9.33
CA PRO A 40 3.62 -5.54 -7.88
C PRO A 40 2.32 -5.17 -7.15
N VAL A 41 1.50 -4.29 -7.72
CA VAL A 41 0.19 -3.96 -7.14
C VAL A 41 -0.77 -5.16 -7.20
N ALA A 42 -0.74 -5.96 -8.27
CA ALA A 42 -1.52 -7.19 -8.37
C ALA A 42 -1.12 -8.21 -7.29
N GLN A 43 0.17 -8.31 -6.97
CA GLN A 43 0.65 -9.18 -5.88
C GLN A 43 0.14 -8.72 -4.50
N ILE A 44 0.08 -7.42 -4.25
CA ILE A 44 -0.51 -6.85 -3.03
C ILE A 44 -1.99 -7.24 -2.93
N ILE A 45 -2.75 -7.10 -4.03
CA ILE A 45 -4.16 -7.46 -4.08
C ILE A 45 -4.36 -8.96 -3.82
N ASP A 46 -3.56 -9.83 -4.45
CA ASP A 46 -3.66 -11.29 -4.26
C ASP A 46 -3.38 -11.67 -2.81
N THR A 47 -2.36 -11.06 -2.19
CA THR A 47 -2.02 -11.30 -0.78
C THR A 47 -3.17 -10.89 0.14
N ILE A 48 -3.80 -9.75 -0.11
CA ILE A 48 -4.97 -9.30 0.67
C ILE A 48 -6.14 -10.28 0.51
N LYS A 49 -6.43 -10.73 -0.70
CA LYS A 49 -7.53 -11.69 -0.95
C LYS A 49 -7.29 -13.00 -0.23
N ARG A 50 -6.08 -13.55 -0.29
CA ARG A 50 -5.69 -14.77 0.44
C ARG A 50 -5.84 -14.61 1.95
N ALA A 51 -5.46 -13.46 2.50
CA ALA A 51 -5.64 -13.18 3.93
C ALA A 51 -7.12 -13.18 4.33
N LEU A 52 -7.98 -12.57 3.50
CA LEU A 52 -9.43 -12.56 3.72
C LEU A 52 -10.05 -13.97 3.61
N GLU A 53 -9.59 -14.79 2.66
CA GLU A 53 -10.05 -16.19 2.50
C GLU A 53 -9.67 -17.08 3.70
N GLN A 54 -8.56 -16.79 4.36
CA GLN A 54 -8.09 -17.51 5.56
C GLN A 54 -8.68 -16.96 6.86
N THR A 55 -9.39 -15.83 6.79
CA THR A 55 -9.97 -15.21 7.98
C THR A 55 -11.20 -16.00 8.43
N PRO A 56 -11.29 -16.38 9.71
CA PRO A 56 -12.46 -17.06 10.24
C PRO A 56 -13.76 -16.25 10.04
N PRO A 57 -14.91 -16.91 9.79
CA PRO A 57 -16.17 -16.23 9.52
C PRO A 57 -16.58 -15.21 10.60
N GLU A 58 -16.28 -15.51 11.86
CA GLU A 58 -16.58 -14.66 13.01
C GLU A 58 -15.85 -13.30 12.96
N LEU A 59 -14.67 -13.23 12.33
CA LEU A 59 -13.91 -11.98 12.14
C LEU A 59 -14.19 -11.32 10.80
N ALA A 60 -14.66 -12.10 9.81
CA ALA A 60 -14.95 -11.58 8.48
C ALA A 60 -16.08 -10.54 8.50
N ALA A 61 -17.09 -10.73 9.36
CA ALA A 61 -18.19 -9.77 9.52
C ALA A 61 -17.68 -8.39 10.00
N ASP A 62 -16.78 -8.38 10.98
CA ASP A 62 -16.18 -7.15 11.53
C ASP A 62 -15.34 -6.41 10.48
N ILE A 63 -14.66 -7.16 9.60
CA ILE A 63 -13.87 -6.58 8.49
C ILE A 63 -14.76 -5.96 7.42
N VAL A 64 -15.95 -6.52 7.15
CA VAL A 64 -16.91 -5.93 6.20
C VAL A 64 -17.36 -4.55 6.66
N GLU A 65 -17.55 -4.36 7.96
CA GLU A 65 -17.94 -3.07 8.54
C GLU A 65 -16.76 -2.10 8.70
N SER A 66 -15.66 -2.58 9.29
CA SER A 66 -14.49 -1.74 9.63
C SER A 66 -13.59 -1.46 8.43
N GLY A 67 -13.54 -2.37 7.46
CA GLY A 67 -12.68 -2.28 6.29
C GLY A 67 -11.21 -2.57 6.55
N ILE A 68 -10.37 -2.12 5.61
CA ILE A 68 -8.91 -2.32 5.61
C ILE A 68 -8.24 -0.97 5.91
N MET A 69 -7.36 -0.96 6.92
CA MET A 69 -6.50 0.18 7.23
C MET A 69 -5.14 0.01 6.56
N LEU A 70 -4.77 0.94 5.67
CA LEU A 70 -3.45 1.00 5.06
C LEU A 70 -2.48 1.82 5.92
N THR A 71 -1.27 1.31 6.05
CA THR A 71 -0.19 1.94 6.81
C THR A 71 1.15 1.77 6.07
N GLY A 72 2.21 2.44 6.55
CA GLY A 72 3.53 2.46 5.93
C GLY A 72 3.63 3.37 4.69
N GLY A 73 4.85 3.61 4.22
CA GLY A 73 5.08 4.51 3.08
C GLY A 73 4.47 4.04 1.76
N GLY A 74 4.31 2.72 1.57
CA GLY A 74 3.66 2.15 0.38
C GLY A 74 2.18 2.55 0.25
N SER A 75 1.50 2.86 1.37
CA SER A 75 0.11 3.32 1.35
C SER A 75 -0.06 4.69 0.68
N LEU A 76 1.01 5.48 0.56
CA LEU A 76 1.01 6.80 -0.06
C LEU A 76 1.07 6.73 -1.60
N LEU A 77 1.16 5.54 -2.19
CA LEU A 77 1.07 5.37 -3.63
C LEU A 77 -0.29 5.87 -4.12
N GLY A 78 -0.26 6.78 -5.09
CA GLY A 78 -1.45 7.48 -5.57
C GLY A 78 -2.59 6.54 -5.98
N ASN A 79 -3.75 6.71 -5.35
CA ASN A 79 -4.98 5.95 -5.58
C ASN A 79 -4.88 4.44 -5.27
N LEU A 80 -3.89 3.99 -4.48
CA LEU A 80 -3.80 2.58 -4.08
C LEU A 80 -5.04 2.14 -3.28
N ASP A 81 -5.50 2.98 -2.34
CA ASP A 81 -6.75 2.80 -1.58
C ASP A 81 -7.95 2.51 -2.49
N LYS A 82 -8.10 3.26 -3.59
CA LYS A 82 -9.19 3.08 -4.56
C LYS A 82 -9.06 1.77 -5.33
N VAL A 83 -7.85 1.40 -5.73
CA VAL A 83 -7.58 0.12 -6.41
C VAL A 83 -7.94 -1.05 -5.50
N LEU A 84 -7.51 -0.99 -4.24
CA LEU A 84 -7.79 -2.04 -3.26
C LEU A 84 -9.29 -2.13 -2.97
N ARG A 85 -9.96 -0.99 -2.72
CA ARG A 85 -11.41 -0.93 -2.50
C ARG A 85 -12.20 -1.56 -3.65
N ARG A 86 -11.84 -1.28 -4.90
CA ARG A 86 -12.47 -1.89 -6.09
C ARG A 86 -12.21 -3.39 -6.17
N SER A 87 -11.02 -3.83 -5.76
CA SER A 87 -10.59 -5.22 -5.91
C SER A 87 -11.09 -6.14 -4.80
N THR A 88 -11.32 -5.61 -3.60
CA THR A 88 -11.78 -6.36 -2.41
C THR A 88 -13.25 -6.13 -2.11
N SER A 89 -13.89 -5.09 -2.67
CA SER A 89 -15.24 -4.63 -2.30
C SER A 89 -15.40 -4.26 -0.82
N LEU A 90 -14.29 -3.98 -0.13
CA LEU A 90 -14.27 -3.56 1.27
C LEU A 90 -13.93 -2.07 1.38
N PRO A 91 -14.41 -1.37 2.42
CA PRO A 91 -13.90 -0.04 2.75
C PRO A 91 -12.37 -0.10 2.93
N VAL A 92 -11.67 0.91 2.42
CA VAL A 92 -10.21 1.03 2.58
C VAL A 92 -9.89 2.46 2.98
N SER A 93 -9.15 2.63 4.08
CA SER A 93 -8.71 3.93 4.60
C SER A 93 -7.20 3.93 4.78
N ILE A 94 -6.58 5.10 4.66
CA ILE A 94 -5.16 5.29 4.98
C ILE A 94 -5.10 5.86 6.39
N ALA A 95 -4.19 5.34 7.22
CA ALA A 95 -3.95 5.87 8.57
C ALA A 95 -3.57 7.35 8.51
N GLU A 96 -3.81 8.10 9.59
CA GLU A 96 -3.50 9.53 9.69
C GLU A 96 -2.00 9.81 9.50
N ASP A 97 -1.16 9.05 10.23
CA ASP A 97 0.31 9.11 10.13
C ASP A 97 0.89 7.76 9.67
N PRO A 98 0.74 7.37 8.40
CA PRO A 98 1.06 6.01 7.94
C PRO A 98 2.55 5.69 8.07
N LEU A 99 3.43 6.70 7.99
CA LEU A 99 4.88 6.54 8.18
C LEU A 99 5.28 6.29 9.64
N LEU A 100 4.46 6.74 10.60
CA LEU A 100 4.77 6.68 12.03
C LEU A 100 3.99 5.59 12.76
N CYS A 101 2.98 4.98 12.15
CA CYS A 101 2.15 3.95 12.77
C CYS A 101 2.96 2.87 13.50
N VAL A 102 4.05 2.38 12.89
CA VAL A 102 4.88 1.33 13.50
C VAL A 102 5.54 1.82 14.78
N VAL A 103 6.24 2.97 14.76
CA VAL A 103 6.95 3.47 15.94
C VAL A 103 5.99 3.91 17.04
N ILE A 104 4.86 4.54 16.67
CA ILE A 104 3.81 4.94 17.62
C ILE A 104 3.17 3.70 18.27
N GLY A 105 2.85 2.68 17.47
CA GLY A 105 2.27 1.43 17.96
C GLY A 105 3.20 0.71 18.92
N THR A 106 4.49 0.61 18.59
CA THR A 106 5.51 0.03 19.47
C THR A 106 5.67 0.80 20.77
N GLY A 107 5.69 2.14 20.72
CA GLY A 107 5.74 2.98 21.93
C GLY A 107 4.55 2.76 22.84
N LYS A 108 3.33 2.76 22.29
CA LYS A 108 2.10 2.48 23.04
C LYS A 108 2.09 1.09 23.67
N ALA A 109 2.56 0.08 22.94
CA ALA A 109 2.66 -1.28 23.47
C ALA A 109 3.60 -1.36 24.69
N LEU A 110 4.69 -0.59 24.68
CA LEU A 110 5.63 -0.51 25.81
C LEU A 110 5.03 0.23 27.02
N GLU A 111 4.24 1.27 26.79
CA GLU A 111 3.51 1.97 27.86
C GLU A 111 2.45 1.06 28.51
N GLU A 112 1.81 0.20 27.73
CA GLU A 112 0.82 -0.78 28.20
C GLU A 112 1.40 -2.18 28.46
N LYS A 113 2.71 -2.27 28.77
CA LYS A 113 3.42 -3.55 28.91
C LYS A 113 2.75 -4.55 29.85
N SER A 114 2.07 -4.10 30.90
CA SER A 114 1.35 -4.99 31.83
C SER A 114 0.08 -5.61 31.23
N LYS A 115 -0.59 -4.92 30.30
CA LYS A 115 -1.79 -5.42 29.61
C LYS A 115 -1.44 -6.32 28.43
N LEU A 116 -0.28 -6.05 27.82
CA LEU A 116 0.21 -6.76 26.63
C LEU A 116 1.42 -7.64 26.97
N SER A 117 1.50 -8.19 28.19
CA SER A 117 2.66 -8.99 28.62
C SER A 117 3.02 -10.11 27.64
N ASP A 118 2.01 -10.70 27.00
CA ASP A 118 2.13 -11.89 26.16
C ASP A 118 2.83 -11.64 24.82
N ILE A 119 2.95 -10.38 24.38
CA ILE A 119 3.64 -10.03 23.13
C ILE A 119 5.12 -9.72 23.34
N PHE A 120 5.56 -9.54 24.59
CA PHE A 120 6.96 -9.30 24.92
C PHE A 120 7.66 -10.64 25.17
N ALA A 121 8.90 -10.76 24.71
CA ALA A 121 9.73 -11.89 25.07
C ALA A 121 9.82 -11.98 26.60
N SER A 122 9.57 -13.18 27.13
CA SER A 122 9.89 -13.49 28.52
C SER A 122 11.41 -13.47 28.67
N ASP A 123 11.92 -12.83 29.73
CA ASP A 123 13.34 -12.92 30.09
C ASP A 123 13.75 -14.36 30.43
#